data_AF-A0A939VZT6-F1
#
_entry.id   AF-A0A939VZT6-F1
#
_cell.length_a   1.000
_cell.length_b   1.000
_cell.length_c   1.000
_cell.angle_alpha   90.00
_cell.angle_beta   90.00
_cell.angle_gamma   90.00
#
_symmetry.space_group_name_H-M   'P 1'
#
loop_
_entity.id
_entity.type
_entity.pdbx_description
1 polymer ?
#
loop_
_entity_poly.entity_id
_entity_poly.type
_entity_poly.pdbx_seq_one_letter_code
_entity_poly.pdbx_strand_id
1 'polypeptide(L)'
;MAKIKVSTDVELYYADYGKGDRYILSAQVGFAPNGMQQKLAELGYHVICITLRGFAPSSYVTEDYGEGWYDVFAEDVVRVADALGIKKFAYMGASHGAGLGWHLMLNHPERVSSFVAVVPGPHSLKEGTMSYRQMMMQGIIDAPPPFDPPIDNDSARSLRRARREEWLKSLPEADPRERAIDYGRPLMKYKNEETLCEKLRSIQTPTLILGGAEDPISTPELMMRTAKCLPHCKLVMYSNCGHNIDTDLIEELCEETDRFIKQTEKDGRCYAPVAEKP
;
A
#
# COMPACT_ATOMS: atom_id res chain seq x y z
N MET A 1 -4.34 19.96 9.38
CA MET A 1 -4.56 18.53 9.07
C MET A 1 -5.63 18.00 10.02
N ALA A 2 -6.42 17.01 9.59
CA ALA A 2 -7.70 16.67 10.24
C ALA A 2 -7.67 15.28 10.88
N LYS A 3 -8.61 15.05 11.80
CA LYS A 3 -8.85 13.77 12.45
C LYS A 3 -10.30 13.36 12.30
N ILE A 4 -10.56 12.07 12.23
CA ILE A 4 -11.88 11.50 12.01
C ILE A 4 -12.11 10.29 12.91
N LYS A 5 -13.25 10.24 13.58
CA LYS A 5 -13.61 9.10 14.43
C LYS A 5 -14.16 7.96 13.56
N VAL A 6 -13.59 6.77 13.74
CA VAL A 6 -14.05 5.54 13.06
C VAL A 6 -14.69 4.55 14.03
N SER A 7 -14.50 4.73 15.34
CA SER A 7 -15.25 4.05 16.39
C SER A 7 -15.29 4.91 17.66
N THR A 8 -15.88 4.39 18.75
CA THR A 8 -15.93 5.08 20.06
C THR A 8 -14.56 5.55 20.53
N ASP A 9 -13.53 4.70 20.38
CA ASP A 9 -12.21 4.89 20.96
C ASP A 9 -11.10 5.10 19.91
N VAL A 10 -11.45 5.07 18.61
CA VAL A 10 -10.48 5.19 17.52
C VAL A 10 -10.73 6.43 16.68
N GLU A 11 -9.71 7.27 16.64
CA GLU A 11 -9.62 8.48 15.83
C GLU A 11 -8.42 8.36 14.90
N LEU A 12 -8.67 8.50 13.60
CA LEU A 12 -7.65 8.42 12.58
C LEU A 12 -7.32 9.80 12.07
N TYR A 13 -6.02 10.04 11.93
CA TYR A 13 -5.51 11.22 11.28
C TYR A 13 -5.54 11.02 9.76
N TYR A 14 -5.95 12.05 9.03
CA TYR A 14 -5.86 12.06 7.58
C TYR A 14 -5.43 13.41 7.01
N ALA A 15 -4.78 13.34 5.85
CA ALA A 15 -4.51 14.48 5.00
C ALA A 15 -5.41 14.45 3.77
N ASP A 16 -5.77 15.63 3.28
CA ASP A 16 -6.77 15.87 2.26
C ASP A 16 -6.17 16.79 1.18
N TYR A 17 -6.14 16.30 -0.06
CA TYR A 17 -5.56 16.97 -1.20
C TYR A 17 -6.50 16.97 -2.39
N GLY A 18 -6.55 18.07 -3.13
CA GLY A 18 -7.43 18.19 -4.29
C GLY A 18 -8.90 18.41 -3.90
N LYS A 19 -9.79 18.29 -4.89
CA LYS A 19 -11.24 18.48 -4.76
C LYS A 19 -11.96 17.66 -5.82
N GLY A 20 -13.27 17.49 -5.68
CA GLY A 20 -14.12 16.77 -6.63
C GLY A 20 -14.50 15.39 -6.11
N ASP A 21 -15.04 14.57 -7.00
CA ASP A 21 -15.63 13.26 -6.71
C ASP A 21 -14.81 12.07 -7.22
N ARG A 22 -13.64 12.33 -7.84
CA ARG A 22 -12.66 11.30 -8.24
C ARG A 22 -11.75 10.96 -7.07
N TYR A 23 -12.24 10.13 -6.15
CA TYR A 23 -11.52 9.81 -4.92
C TYR A 23 -10.40 8.78 -5.11
N ILE A 24 -9.23 9.09 -4.57
CA ILE A 24 -8.18 8.11 -4.26
C ILE A 24 -8.00 8.08 -2.75
N LEU A 25 -8.29 6.95 -2.12
CA LEU A 25 -7.96 6.71 -0.71
C LEU A 25 -6.65 5.94 -0.62
N SER A 26 -5.85 6.28 0.37
CA SER A 26 -4.60 5.58 0.69
C SER A 26 -4.45 5.47 2.19
N ALA A 27 -3.97 4.32 2.68
CA ALA A 27 -3.74 4.12 4.12
C ALA A 27 -2.41 3.42 4.38
N GLN A 28 -1.60 4.00 5.26
CA GLN A 28 -0.26 3.50 5.58
C GLN A 28 0.24 4.07 6.92
N VAL A 29 1.48 3.72 7.28
CA VAL A 29 2.15 4.14 8.53
C VAL A 29 2.34 5.66 8.63
N GLY A 30 2.27 6.35 7.50
CA GLY A 30 2.40 7.79 7.36
C GLY A 30 2.64 8.15 5.90
N PHE A 31 2.55 9.45 5.60
CA PHE A 31 2.75 9.97 4.25
C PHE A 31 3.81 11.06 4.27
N ALA A 32 5.00 10.73 3.76
CA ALA A 32 6.01 11.73 3.53
C ALA A 32 5.46 12.79 2.56
N PRO A 33 5.72 14.10 2.78
CA PRO A 33 5.33 15.16 1.86
C PRO A 33 6.25 15.16 0.64
N ASN A 34 6.23 14.06 -0.12
CA ASN A 34 7.14 13.81 -1.23
C ASN A 34 6.65 14.43 -2.56
N GLY A 35 5.37 14.83 -2.64
CA GLY A 35 4.78 15.46 -3.81
C GLY A 35 3.76 14.58 -4.55
N MET A 36 3.68 13.28 -4.23
CA MET A 36 2.79 12.35 -4.93
C MET A 36 1.31 12.73 -4.78
N GLN A 37 0.90 13.12 -3.56
CA GLN A 37 -0.50 13.48 -3.29
C GLN A 37 -0.89 14.76 -4.02
N GLN A 38 0.02 15.74 -4.07
CA GLN A 38 -0.17 16.99 -4.80
C GLN A 38 -0.25 16.72 -6.31
N LYS A 39 0.61 15.86 -6.84
CA LYS A 39 0.60 15.51 -8.27
C LYS A 39 -0.68 14.81 -8.68
N LEU A 40 -1.17 13.87 -7.88
CA LEU A 40 -2.48 13.24 -8.11
C LEU A 40 -3.62 14.28 -8.02
N ALA A 41 -3.55 15.24 -7.09
CA ALA A 41 -4.52 16.32 -7.01
C ALA A 41 -4.50 17.23 -8.27
N GLU A 42 -3.32 17.55 -8.81
CA GLU A 42 -3.16 18.28 -10.08
C GLU A 42 -3.74 17.52 -11.28
N LEU A 43 -3.71 16.18 -11.24
CA LEU A 43 -4.33 15.31 -12.24
C LEU A 43 -5.87 15.20 -12.08
N GLY A 44 -6.45 15.89 -11.09
CA GLY A 44 -7.89 15.99 -10.88
C GLY A 44 -8.47 14.97 -9.90
N TYR A 45 -7.64 14.33 -9.08
CA TYR A 45 -8.10 13.43 -8.02
C TYR A 45 -8.32 14.17 -6.70
N HIS A 46 -9.23 13.65 -5.89
CA HIS A 46 -9.41 14.03 -4.49
C HIS A 46 -8.77 12.94 -3.63
N VAL A 47 -7.60 13.24 -3.06
CA VAL A 47 -6.72 12.25 -2.43
C VAL A 47 -6.84 12.34 -0.91
N ILE A 48 -7.26 11.24 -0.29
CA ILE A 48 -7.39 11.11 1.16
C ILE A 48 -6.32 10.14 1.66
N CYS A 49 -5.39 10.66 2.45
CA CYS A 49 -4.24 9.93 2.98
C CYS A 49 -4.42 9.66 4.47
N ILE A 50 -4.69 8.41 4.83
CA ILE A 50 -5.08 7.96 6.17
C ILE A 50 -3.87 7.38 6.89
N THR A 51 -3.46 7.98 8.00
CA THR A 51 -2.49 7.34 8.89
C THR A 51 -3.22 6.28 9.71
N LEU A 52 -2.77 5.03 9.63
CA LEU A 52 -3.44 3.90 10.29
C LEU A 52 -3.41 4.03 11.83
N ARG A 53 -4.39 3.42 12.51
CA ARG A 53 -4.29 3.22 13.97
C ARG A 53 -3.00 2.48 14.32
N GLY A 54 -2.45 2.75 15.50
CA GLY A 54 -1.17 2.19 15.92
C GLY A 54 0.05 2.86 15.27
N PHE A 55 -0.16 4.02 14.65
CA PHE A 55 0.87 4.92 14.14
C PHE A 55 0.48 6.36 14.45
N ALA A 56 1.38 7.08 15.11
CA ALA A 56 1.17 8.50 15.39
C ALA A 56 0.96 9.31 14.09
N PRO A 57 0.00 10.26 14.05
CA PRO A 57 -0.76 10.79 15.18
C PRO A 57 -2.20 10.24 15.31
N SER A 58 -2.50 9.10 14.67
CA SER A 58 -3.76 8.36 14.89
C SER A 58 -3.78 7.70 16.26
N SER A 59 -4.96 7.23 16.69
CA SER A 59 -5.11 6.48 17.94
C SER A 59 -4.10 5.33 18.02
N TYR A 60 -3.46 5.19 19.17
CA TYR A 60 -2.67 4.01 19.49
C TYR A 60 -3.60 2.80 19.63
N VAL A 61 -3.01 1.61 19.57
CA VAL A 61 -3.72 0.34 19.75
C VAL A 61 -3.23 -0.36 21.02
N THR A 62 -4.15 -1.03 21.71
CA THR A 62 -3.81 -1.87 22.87
C THR A 62 -4.25 -3.32 22.70
N GLU A 63 -5.16 -3.53 21.76
CA GLU A 63 -5.66 -4.81 21.30
C GLU A 63 -4.62 -5.47 20.41
N ASP A 64 -4.56 -6.80 20.44
CA ASP A 64 -3.85 -7.58 19.42
C ASP A 64 -4.87 -8.42 18.65
N TYR A 65 -5.05 -8.10 17.37
CA TYR A 65 -5.96 -8.80 16.47
C TYR A 65 -5.27 -9.97 15.74
N GLY A 66 -3.99 -10.25 15.99
CA GLY A 66 -3.23 -11.33 15.37
C GLY A 66 -3.32 -11.30 13.83
N GLU A 67 -3.70 -12.41 13.21
CA GLU A 67 -3.85 -12.49 11.74
C GLU A 67 -4.97 -11.58 11.17
N GLY A 68 -5.81 -10.98 12.03
CA GLY A 68 -6.92 -10.10 11.63
C GLY A 68 -6.56 -8.62 11.43
N TRP A 69 -5.32 -8.21 11.68
CA TRP A 69 -4.91 -6.80 11.61
C TRP A 69 -5.21 -6.12 10.28
N TYR A 70 -4.96 -6.79 9.16
CA TYR A 70 -5.23 -6.23 7.83
C TYR A 70 -6.72 -6.10 7.52
N ASP A 71 -7.58 -6.97 8.08
CA ASP A 71 -9.04 -6.82 7.97
C ASP A 71 -9.51 -5.60 8.76
N VAL A 72 -8.97 -5.38 9.97
CA VAL A 72 -9.27 -4.21 10.80
C VAL A 72 -8.88 -2.91 10.09
N PHE A 73 -7.69 -2.87 9.52
CA PHE A 73 -7.24 -1.68 8.80
C PHE A 73 -8.06 -1.44 7.52
N ALA A 74 -8.47 -2.48 6.79
CA ALA A 74 -9.35 -2.34 5.62
C ALA A 74 -10.70 -1.72 6.01
N GLU A 75 -11.30 -2.21 7.10
CA GLU A 75 -12.53 -1.68 7.67
C GLU A 75 -12.40 -0.22 8.11
N ASP A 76 -11.24 0.18 8.64
CA ASP A 76 -10.96 1.59 8.97
C ASP A 76 -11.02 2.51 7.74
N VAL A 77 -10.45 2.09 6.61
CA VAL A 77 -10.53 2.87 5.36
C VAL A 77 -11.97 3.06 4.92
N VAL A 78 -12.80 2.01 5.04
CA VAL A 78 -14.23 2.07 4.71
C VAL A 78 -14.97 3.02 5.63
N ARG A 79 -14.68 3.00 6.95
CA ARG A 79 -15.28 3.92 7.92
C ARG A 79 -14.89 5.38 7.70
N VAL A 80 -13.63 5.64 7.33
CA VAL A 80 -13.21 6.98 6.92
C VAL A 80 -13.99 7.41 5.68
N ALA A 81 -14.12 6.54 4.68
CA ALA A 81 -14.89 6.83 3.48
C ALA A 81 -16.36 7.14 3.82
N ASP A 82 -17.01 6.35 4.68
CA ASP A 82 -18.39 6.56 5.12
C ASP A 82 -18.57 7.89 5.84
N ALA A 83 -17.69 8.22 6.78
CA ALA A 83 -17.74 9.47 7.54
C ALA A 83 -17.52 10.71 6.66
N LEU A 84 -16.80 10.56 5.54
CA LEU A 84 -16.62 11.61 4.53
C LEU A 84 -17.71 11.59 3.43
N GLY A 85 -18.66 10.65 3.47
CA GLY A 85 -19.71 10.50 2.46
C GLY A 85 -19.22 9.91 1.12
N ILE A 86 -18.06 9.27 1.11
CA ILE A 86 -17.42 8.68 -0.08
C ILE A 86 -17.93 7.25 -0.28
N LYS A 87 -18.84 7.09 -1.24
CA LYS A 87 -19.47 5.78 -1.52
C LYS A 87 -18.52 4.81 -2.24
N LYS A 88 -17.72 5.31 -3.19
CA LYS A 88 -16.82 4.50 -4.01
C LYS A 88 -15.55 5.29 -4.31
N PHE A 89 -14.41 4.62 -4.31
CA PHE A 89 -13.09 5.24 -4.49
C PHE A 89 -12.12 4.30 -5.19
N ALA A 90 -11.10 4.85 -5.83
CA ALA A 90 -9.89 4.09 -6.14
C ALA A 90 -9.04 3.97 -4.87
N TYR A 91 -8.40 2.83 -4.65
CA TYR A 91 -7.47 2.65 -3.55
C TYR A 91 -6.04 2.63 -4.07
N MET A 92 -5.13 3.35 -3.42
CA MET A 92 -3.69 3.30 -3.72
C MET A 92 -2.92 3.05 -2.43
N GLY A 93 -2.00 2.08 -2.43
CA GLY A 93 -1.17 1.79 -1.26
C GLY A 93 0.22 1.34 -1.65
N ALA A 94 1.21 1.66 -0.82
CA ALA A 94 2.58 1.19 -0.97
C ALA A 94 2.94 0.17 0.11
N SER A 95 3.58 -0.93 -0.28
CA SER A 95 4.11 -1.95 0.63
C SER A 95 3.05 -2.45 1.63
N HIS A 96 3.21 -2.15 2.93
CA HIS A 96 2.21 -2.43 3.97
C HIS A 96 0.81 -1.89 3.61
N GLY A 97 0.72 -0.67 3.08
CA GLY A 97 -0.53 -0.05 2.63
C GLY A 97 -1.11 -0.74 1.39
N ALA A 98 -0.27 -1.34 0.54
CA ALA A 98 -0.74 -2.16 -0.58
C ALA A 98 -1.30 -3.50 -0.07
N GLY A 99 -0.69 -4.08 0.96
CA GLY A 99 -1.19 -5.28 1.63
C GLY A 99 -2.64 -5.15 2.10
N LEU A 100 -3.00 -3.97 2.61
CA LEU A 100 -4.36 -3.62 2.99
C LEU A 100 -5.35 -3.61 1.81
N GLY A 101 -4.87 -3.21 0.63
CA GLY A 101 -5.68 -3.22 -0.59
C GLY A 101 -6.22 -4.60 -0.93
N TRP A 102 -5.44 -5.67 -0.70
CA TRP A 102 -5.94 -7.04 -0.88
C TRP A 102 -7.14 -7.34 0.01
N HIS A 103 -7.10 -6.90 1.27
CA HIS A 103 -8.19 -7.12 2.22
C HIS A 103 -9.40 -6.25 1.88
N LEU A 104 -9.19 -5.00 1.46
CA LEU A 104 -10.27 -4.14 0.95
C LEU A 104 -11.01 -4.78 -0.22
N MET A 105 -10.29 -5.31 -1.22
CA MET A 105 -10.95 -5.92 -2.39
C MET A 105 -11.64 -7.24 -2.08
N LEU A 106 -11.18 -7.96 -1.06
CA LEU A 106 -11.79 -9.24 -0.66
C LEU A 106 -13.01 -9.05 0.23
N ASN A 107 -13.03 -8.01 1.05
CA ASN A 107 -14.06 -7.79 2.07
C ASN A 107 -15.06 -6.69 1.67
N HIS A 108 -14.64 -5.72 0.85
CA HIS A 108 -15.43 -4.56 0.43
C HIS A 108 -15.27 -4.24 -1.07
N PRO A 109 -15.36 -5.23 -1.99
CA PRO A 109 -15.15 -5.02 -3.43
C PRO A 109 -16.09 -3.96 -4.04
N GLU A 110 -17.26 -3.75 -3.46
CA GLU A 110 -18.24 -2.75 -3.91
C GLU A 110 -17.76 -1.30 -3.69
N ARG A 111 -16.84 -1.08 -2.75
CA ARG A 111 -16.30 0.23 -2.39
C ARG A 111 -15.13 0.64 -3.26
N VAL A 112 -14.40 -0.32 -3.84
CA VAL A 112 -13.16 -0.07 -4.57
C VAL A 112 -13.39 -0.14 -6.07
N SER A 113 -13.28 1.00 -6.76
CA SER A 113 -13.41 1.06 -8.23
C SER A 113 -12.19 0.50 -8.95
N SER A 114 -11.00 0.71 -8.40
CA SER A 114 -9.72 0.23 -8.90
C SER A 114 -8.69 0.22 -7.77
N PHE A 115 -7.69 -0.64 -7.90
CA PHE A 115 -6.61 -0.76 -6.92
C PHE A 115 -5.25 -0.51 -7.57
N VAL A 116 -4.47 0.40 -7.00
CA VAL A 116 -3.07 0.66 -7.35
C VAL A 116 -2.17 0.18 -6.23
N ALA A 117 -1.48 -0.93 -6.48
CA ALA A 117 -0.63 -1.63 -5.55
C ALA A 117 0.84 -1.31 -5.87
N VAL A 118 1.46 -0.44 -5.07
CA VAL A 118 2.88 -0.06 -5.23
C VAL A 118 3.73 -0.97 -4.35
N VAL A 119 4.70 -1.66 -4.95
CA VAL A 119 5.58 -2.68 -4.32
C VAL A 119 4.83 -3.61 -3.35
N PRO A 120 3.78 -4.30 -3.81
CA PRO A 120 2.87 -4.98 -2.91
C PRO A 120 3.36 -6.37 -2.51
N GLY A 121 2.88 -6.83 -1.34
CA GLY A 121 2.71 -8.26 -1.08
C GLY A 121 1.64 -8.88 -1.99
N PRO A 122 1.30 -10.17 -1.86
CA PRO A 122 1.22 -10.86 -0.60
C PRO A 122 2.54 -11.52 -0.22
N HIS A 123 2.59 -11.91 1.05
CA HIS A 123 3.77 -12.45 1.70
C HIS A 123 4.38 -13.65 0.95
N SER A 124 5.69 -13.83 1.17
CA SER A 124 6.35 -15.09 0.86
C SER A 124 5.75 -16.20 1.73
N LEU A 125 5.43 -17.34 1.09
CA LEU A 125 4.96 -18.54 1.76
C LEU A 125 6.10 -19.40 2.34
N LYS A 126 7.36 -18.96 2.18
CA LYS A 126 8.50 -19.69 2.74
C LYS A 126 8.38 -19.73 4.26
N GLU A 127 8.37 -20.95 4.80
CA GLU A 127 8.30 -21.19 6.24
C GLU A 127 9.39 -20.43 7.00
N GLY A 128 9.03 -19.89 8.17
CA GLY A 128 9.95 -19.09 8.99
C GLY A 128 10.27 -17.69 8.46
N THR A 129 9.71 -17.26 7.33
CA THR A 129 9.85 -15.87 6.89
C THR A 129 9.22 -14.94 7.92
N MET A 130 9.97 -13.94 8.37
CA MET A 130 9.52 -12.93 9.34
C MET A 130 9.30 -11.58 8.63
N SER A 131 8.37 -10.76 9.14
CA SER A 131 8.33 -9.34 8.80
C SER A 131 9.51 -8.61 9.43
N TYR A 132 9.94 -7.47 8.87
CA TYR A 132 10.98 -6.65 9.51
C TYR A 132 10.58 -6.22 10.93
N ARG A 133 9.28 -6.02 11.17
CA ARG A 133 8.76 -5.72 12.51
C ARG A 133 8.98 -6.89 13.47
N GLN A 134 8.69 -8.11 13.05
CA GLN A 134 8.98 -9.32 13.83
C GLN A 134 10.48 -9.47 14.11
N MET A 135 11.33 -9.21 13.11
CA MET A 135 12.78 -9.28 13.28
C MET A 135 13.28 -8.24 14.30
N MET A 136 12.76 -7.01 14.25
CA MET A 136 13.08 -5.97 15.24
C MET A 136 12.59 -6.33 16.63
N MET A 137 11.35 -6.81 16.77
CA MET A 137 10.79 -7.23 18.06
C MET A 137 11.56 -8.39 18.70
N GLN A 138 12.17 -9.26 17.90
CA GLN A 138 13.00 -10.39 18.37
C GLN A 138 14.49 -10.02 18.53
N GLY A 139 14.88 -8.77 18.28
CA GLY A 139 16.27 -8.33 18.36
C GLY A 139 17.20 -8.94 17.30
N ILE A 140 16.64 -9.42 16.19
CA ILE A 140 17.41 -9.98 15.05
C ILE A 140 18.07 -8.85 14.25
N ILE A 141 17.37 -7.71 14.12
CA ILE A 141 17.87 -6.48 13.48
C ILE A 141 17.50 -5.26 14.33
N ASP A 142 18.34 -4.24 14.33
CA ASP A 142 18.06 -2.98 15.04
C ASP A 142 17.18 -2.03 14.23
N ALA A 143 17.25 -2.12 12.90
CA ALA A 143 16.48 -1.32 11.96
C ALA A 143 16.24 -2.12 10.65
N PRO A 144 15.20 -1.76 9.86
CA PRO A 144 15.03 -2.34 8.54
C PRO A 144 16.26 -2.07 7.65
N PRO A 145 16.66 -3.01 6.78
CA PRO A 145 17.74 -2.77 5.83
C PRO A 145 17.38 -1.63 4.87
N PRO A 146 18.37 -0.98 4.24
CA PRO A 146 18.09 -0.05 3.16
C PRO A 146 17.26 -0.77 2.10
N PHE A 147 16.10 -0.17 1.80
CA PHE A 147 15.07 -0.75 0.93
C PHE A 147 15.44 -0.73 -0.56
N ASP A 148 16.53 -0.06 -0.92
CA ASP A 148 17.11 -0.07 -2.27
C ASP A 148 18.57 -0.55 -2.23
N PRO A 149 19.02 -1.30 -3.25
CA PRO A 149 20.43 -1.67 -3.39
C PRO A 149 21.31 -0.41 -3.58
N PRO A 150 22.61 -0.49 -3.24
CA PRO A 150 23.54 0.64 -3.30
C PRO A 150 23.87 1.13 -4.73
N ILE A 151 23.25 0.58 -5.78
CA ILE A 151 23.56 0.88 -7.20
C ILE A 151 22.63 1.96 -7.76
N ASP A 152 22.16 2.89 -6.93
CA ASP A 152 21.48 4.08 -7.44
C ASP A 152 22.46 5.26 -7.56
N ASN A 153 22.97 5.48 -8.78
CA ASN A 153 23.82 6.63 -9.09
C ASN A 153 23.02 7.92 -9.36
N ASP A 154 21.69 7.92 -9.16
CA ASP A 154 20.85 9.09 -9.31
C ASP A 154 20.85 9.94 -8.03
N SER A 155 21.52 11.09 -8.10
CA SER A 155 21.60 12.06 -6.99
C SER A 155 20.24 12.66 -6.60
N ALA A 156 19.28 12.76 -7.53
CA ALA A 156 17.96 13.31 -7.25
C ALA A 156 17.11 12.31 -6.47
N ARG A 157 17.15 11.01 -6.82
CA ARG A 157 16.53 9.92 -6.04
C ARG A 157 17.13 9.85 -4.65
N SER A 158 18.47 9.87 -4.56
CA SER A 158 19.19 9.89 -3.30
C SER A 158 18.74 11.04 -2.38
N LEU A 159 18.58 12.25 -2.94
CA LEU A 159 18.10 13.41 -2.19
C LEU A 159 16.63 13.27 -1.76
N ARG A 160 15.75 12.68 -2.59
CA ARG A 160 14.35 12.39 -2.22
C ARG A 160 14.29 11.41 -1.05
N ARG A 161 15.08 10.33 -1.10
CA ARG A 161 15.17 9.34 -0.02
C ARG A 161 15.69 9.96 1.28
N ALA A 162 16.75 10.77 1.21
CA ALA A 162 17.28 11.48 2.38
C ALA A 162 16.22 12.40 3.04
N ARG A 163 15.44 13.14 2.23
CA ARG A 163 14.32 13.95 2.75
C ARG A 163 13.23 13.10 3.42
N ARG A 164 12.90 11.95 2.84
CA ARG A 164 11.95 10.99 3.44
C ARG A 164 12.46 10.47 4.78
N GLU A 165 13.74 10.13 4.87
CA GLU A 165 14.37 9.70 6.12
C GLU A 165 14.38 10.80 7.19
N GLU A 166 14.70 12.04 6.81
CA GLU A 166 14.64 13.20 7.72
C GLU A 166 13.22 13.42 8.22
N TRP A 167 12.23 13.33 7.33
CA TRP A 167 10.82 13.41 7.70
C TRP A 167 10.41 12.29 8.68
N LEU A 168 10.80 11.04 8.42
CA LEU A 168 10.54 9.93 9.34
C LEU A 168 11.12 10.17 10.74
N LYS A 169 12.33 10.74 10.82
CA LYS A 169 12.97 11.11 12.09
C LYS A 169 12.28 12.29 12.81
N SER A 170 11.50 13.09 12.09
CA SER A 170 10.73 14.21 12.64
C SER A 170 9.36 13.82 13.17
N LEU A 171 8.88 12.61 12.87
CA LEU A 171 7.60 12.13 13.36
C LEU A 171 7.64 12.00 14.90
N PRO A 172 6.52 12.25 15.60
CA PRO A 172 6.45 12.00 17.03
C PRO A 172 6.86 10.56 17.35
N GLU A 173 7.59 10.38 18.45
CA GLU A 173 7.92 9.05 18.95
C GLU A 173 6.63 8.24 19.15
N ALA A 174 6.58 7.07 18.52
CA ALA A 174 5.50 6.10 18.69
C ALA A 174 5.39 5.72 20.18
N ASP A 175 4.16 5.46 20.65
CA ASP A 175 3.96 4.97 22.01
C ASP A 175 4.72 3.63 22.16
N PRO A 176 5.52 3.42 23.21
CA PRO A 176 6.28 2.17 23.37
C PRO A 176 5.41 0.91 23.31
N ARG A 177 4.13 1.00 23.67
CA ARG A 177 3.16 -0.10 23.58
C ARG A 177 2.87 -0.50 22.12
N GLU A 178 2.90 0.46 21.18
CA GLU A 178 2.74 0.15 19.75
C GLU A 178 3.89 -0.73 19.27
N ARG A 179 5.11 -0.51 19.75
CA ARG A 179 6.30 -1.29 19.34
C ARG A 179 6.22 -2.77 19.74
N ALA A 180 5.32 -3.13 20.65
CA ALA A 180 5.11 -4.50 21.12
C ALA A 180 4.09 -5.31 20.30
N ILE A 181 3.39 -4.68 19.35
CA ILE A 181 2.35 -5.34 18.55
C ILE A 181 2.90 -5.70 17.18
N ASP A 182 2.72 -6.95 16.76
CA ASP A 182 3.00 -7.39 15.40
C ASP A 182 1.72 -7.35 14.55
N TYR A 183 1.69 -6.45 13.55
CA TYR A 183 0.57 -6.34 12.62
C TYR A 183 0.53 -7.48 11.58
N GLY A 184 1.54 -8.35 11.58
CA GLY A 184 1.64 -9.48 10.68
C GLY A 184 1.89 -9.06 9.23
N ARG A 185 1.33 -9.82 8.29
CA ARG A 185 1.47 -9.63 6.85
C ARG A 185 0.11 -9.84 6.17
N PRO A 186 -0.12 -9.30 4.96
CA PRO A 186 -1.41 -9.47 4.31
C PRO A 186 -1.63 -10.94 3.93
N LEU A 187 -2.86 -11.41 4.06
CA LEU A 187 -3.31 -12.74 3.63
C LEU A 187 -2.65 -13.94 4.36
N MET A 188 -2.07 -13.76 5.55
CA MET A 188 -1.35 -14.81 6.31
C MET A 188 -2.14 -16.11 6.58
N LYS A 189 -3.48 -16.05 6.55
CA LYS A 189 -4.34 -17.24 6.67
C LYS A 189 -4.14 -18.27 5.54
N TYR A 190 -3.60 -17.86 4.40
CA TYR A 190 -3.34 -18.72 3.25
C TYR A 190 -1.88 -19.19 3.25
N LYS A 191 -1.66 -20.42 3.68
CA LYS A 191 -0.30 -20.98 3.90
C LYS A 191 0.26 -21.77 2.71
N ASN A 192 -0.51 -21.93 1.64
CA ASN A 192 -0.09 -22.65 0.44
C ASN A 192 -0.47 -21.87 -0.83
N GLU A 193 0.29 -22.10 -1.92
CA GLU A 193 0.14 -21.36 -3.18
C GLU A 193 -1.23 -21.53 -3.80
N GLU A 194 -1.80 -22.74 -3.74
CA GLU A 194 -3.10 -23.05 -4.34
C GLU A 194 -4.21 -22.19 -3.73
N THR A 195 -4.37 -22.24 -2.41
CA THR A 195 -5.40 -21.49 -1.67
C THR A 195 -5.20 -19.97 -1.77
N LEU A 196 -3.95 -19.50 -1.78
CA LEU A 196 -3.66 -18.07 -1.96
C LEU A 196 -4.06 -17.62 -3.37
N CYS A 197 -3.66 -18.36 -4.41
CA CYS A 197 -4.02 -18.01 -5.78
C CYS A 197 -5.50 -18.16 -6.08
N GLU A 198 -6.19 -19.14 -5.50
CA GLU A 198 -7.66 -19.21 -5.55
C GLU A 198 -8.30 -17.95 -4.96
N LYS A 199 -7.79 -17.47 -3.82
CA LYS A 199 -8.33 -16.25 -3.22
C LYS A 199 -8.05 -15.02 -4.09
N LEU A 200 -6.83 -14.89 -4.61
CA LEU A 200 -6.49 -13.79 -5.53
C LEU A 200 -7.35 -13.81 -6.80
N ARG A 201 -7.63 -14.99 -7.37
CA ARG A 201 -8.51 -15.15 -8.54
C ARG A 201 -9.94 -14.64 -8.31
N SER A 202 -10.40 -14.63 -7.05
CA SER A 202 -11.73 -14.11 -6.72
C SER A 202 -11.84 -12.59 -6.80
N ILE A 203 -10.71 -11.86 -6.80
CA ILE A 203 -10.68 -10.39 -6.85
C ILE A 203 -11.04 -9.91 -8.25
N GLN A 204 -12.23 -9.31 -8.40
CA GLN A 204 -12.69 -8.74 -9.68
C GLN A 204 -12.28 -7.27 -9.87
N THR A 205 -11.81 -6.61 -8.80
CA THR A 205 -11.40 -5.20 -8.86
C THR A 205 -10.20 -5.04 -9.80
N PRO A 206 -10.30 -4.16 -10.81
CA PRO A 206 -9.18 -3.83 -11.68
C PRO A 206 -7.96 -3.39 -10.87
N THR A 207 -6.85 -4.10 -11.05
CA THR A 207 -5.64 -3.91 -10.25
C THR A 207 -4.44 -3.51 -11.12
N LEU A 208 -3.70 -2.50 -10.68
CA LEU A 208 -2.41 -2.11 -11.21
C LEU A 208 -1.36 -2.44 -10.16
N ILE A 209 -0.38 -3.28 -10.51
CA ILE A 209 0.81 -3.53 -9.70
C ILE A 209 1.97 -2.71 -10.30
N LEU A 210 2.58 -1.88 -9.48
CA LEU A 210 3.78 -1.09 -9.81
C LEU A 210 4.92 -1.61 -8.94
N GLY A 211 6.01 -2.10 -9.55
CA GLY A 211 7.10 -2.75 -8.83
C GLY A 211 8.49 -2.34 -9.29
N GLY A 212 9.48 -2.39 -8.39
CA GLY A 212 10.89 -2.28 -8.74
C GLY A 212 11.48 -3.62 -9.13
N ALA A 213 12.23 -3.68 -10.22
CA ALA A 213 12.85 -4.92 -10.71
C ALA A 213 13.96 -5.48 -9.79
N GLU A 214 14.42 -4.68 -8.83
CA GLU A 214 15.47 -5.02 -7.87
C GLU A 214 14.95 -5.00 -6.43
N ASP A 215 13.63 -5.00 -6.24
CA ASP A 215 13.00 -4.99 -4.92
C ASP A 215 13.37 -6.26 -4.12
N PRO A 216 14.10 -6.13 -2.98
CA PRO A 216 14.51 -7.28 -2.19
C PRO A 216 13.43 -7.74 -1.18
N ILE A 217 12.32 -7.00 -1.06
CA ILE A 217 11.26 -7.19 -0.07
C ILE A 217 10.05 -7.82 -0.72
N SER A 218 9.45 -7.08 -1.66
CA SER A 218 8.34 -7.55 -2.49
C SER A 218 8.93 -7.96 -3.81
N THR A 219 9.60 -9.12 -3.82
CA THR A 219 10.44 -9.50 -4.96
C THR A 219 9.65 -9.55 -6.27
N PRO A 220 10.30 -9.34 -7.43
CA PRO A 220 9.66 -9.47 -8.73
C PRO A 220 8.88 -10.78 -8.88
N GLU A 221 9.37 -11.89 -8.33
CA GLU A 221 8.68 -13.18 -8.34
C GLU A 221 7.36 -13.15 -7.57
N LEU A 222 7.31 -12.50 -6.39
CA LEU A 222 6.09 -12.36 -5.62
C LEU A 222 5.05 -11.50 -6.35
N MET A 223 5.49 -10.40 -6.96
CA MET A 223 4.62 -9.51 -7.73
C MET A 223 4.09 -10.20 -9.00
N MET A 224 4.95 -10.91 -9.74
CA MET A 224 4.56 -11.70 -10.91
C MET A 224 3.60 -12.84 -10.55
N ARG A 225 3.86 -13.58 -9.47
CA ARG A 225 2.97 -14.64 -8.95
C ARG A 225 1.59 -14.08 -8.65
N THR A 226 1.52 -12.90 -8.03
CA THR A 226 0.26 -12.22 -7.72
C THR A 226 -0.46 -11.77 -8.97
N ALA A 227 0.24 -11.10 -9.88
CA ALA A 227 -0.31 -10.63 -11.15
C ALA A 227 -0.90 -11.76 -11.99
N LYS A 228 -0.23 -12.92 -12.03
CA LYS A 228 -0.69 -14.13 -12.75
C LYS A 228 -1.99 -14.71 -12.18
N CYS A 229 -2.29 -14.47 -10.89
CA CYS A 229 -3.50 -14.99 -10.24
C CYS A 229 -4.68 -14.01 -10.30
N LEU A 230 -4.47 -12.72 -10.59
CA LEU A 230 -5.53 -11.72 -10.70
C LEU A 230 -6.16 -11.70 -12.11
N PRO A 231 -7.50 -11.71 -12.24
CA PRO A 231 -8.17 -11.75 -13.55
C PRO A 231 -8.06 -10.43 -14.35
N HIS A 232 -7.91 -9.29 -13.66
CA HIS A 232 -7.91 -7.95 -14.25
C HIS A 232 -6.70 -7.16 -13.74
N CYS A 233 -5.49 -7.63 -14.06
CA CYS A 233 -4.26 -7.05 -13.54
C CYS A 233 -3.34 -6.54 -14.64
N LYS A 234 -2.86 -5.31 -14.46
CA LYS A 234 -1.69 -4.78 -15.15
C LYS A 234 -0.49 -4.79 -14.21
N LEU A 235 0.62 -5.37 -14.64
CA LEU A 235 1.90 -5.31 -13.93
C LEU A 235 2.85 -4.38 -14.70
N VAL A 236 3.45 -3.43 -14.01
CA VAL A 236 4.53 -2.57 -14.53
C VAL A 236 5.74 -2.72 -13.62
N MET A 237 6.86 -3.10 -14.20
CA MET A 237 8.14 -3.26 -13.51
C MET A 237 9.12 -2.20 -13.98
N TYR A 238 9.70 -1.46 -13.05
CA TYR A 238 10.69 -0.43 -13.32
C TYR A 238 12.10 -0.97 -13.09
N SER A 239 12.95 -0.93 -14.12
CA SER A 239 14.37 -1.29 -14.02
C SER A 239 15.14 -0.30 -13.15
N ASN A 240 16.26 -0.74 -12.55
CA ASN A 240 17.13 0.09 -11.72
C ASN A 240 16.38 0.75 -10.54
N CYS A 241 15.41 0.02 -9.98
CA CYS A 241 14.55 0.48 -8.90
C CYS A 241 14.30 -0.66 -7.91
N GLY A 242 14.46 -0.35 -6.62
CA GLY A 242 14.19 -1.25 -5.50
C GLY A 242 12.78 -1.06 -4.94
N HIS A 243 12.65 -1.06 -3.62
CA HIS A 243 11.35 -1.00 -2.96
C HIS A 243 10.82 0.45 -2.80
N ASN A 244 11.65 1.49 -2.85
CA ASN A 244 11.21 2.88 -2.63
C ASN A 244 10.72 3.61 -3.89
N ILE A 245 10.10 2.90 -4.84
CA ILE A 245 9.62 3.52 -6.09
C ILE A 245 8.59 4.64 -5.86
N ASP A 246 7.86 4.59 -4.75
CA ASP A 246 6.93 5.63 -4.30
C ASP A 246 7.61 6.97 -3.97
N THR A 247 8.92 6.93 -3.72
CA THR A 247 9.78 8.08 -3.47
C THR A 247 10.62 8.42 -4.69
N ASP A 248 10.99 7.42 -5.48
CA ASP A 248 11.93 7.60 -6.60
C ASP A 248 11.27 8.03 -7.90
N LEU A 249 10.03 7.58 -8.15
CA LEU A 249 9.36 7.67 -9.45
C LEU A 249 8.00 8.37 -9.35
N ILE A 250 7.94 9.47 -8.60
CA ILE A 250 6.68 10.14 -8.24
C ILE A 250 5.86 10.47 -9.48
N GLU A 251 6.50 11.10 -10.47
CA GLU A 251 5.86 11.49 -11.73
C GLU A 251 5.37 10.27 -12.49
N GLU A 252 6.21 9.26 -12.72
CA GLU A 252 5.87 8.08 -13.50
C GLU A 252 4.75 7.26 -12.85
N LEU A 253 4.76 7.11 -11.52
CA LEU A 253 3.70 6.40 -10.81
C LEU A 253 2.37 7.15 -10.87
N CYS A 254 2.37 8.48 -10.75
CA CYS A 254 1.15 9.29 -10.85
C CYS A 254 0.56 9.21 -12.26
N GLU A 255 1.38 9.30 -13.30
CA GLU A 255 0.94 9.22 -14.69
C GLU A 255 0.41 7.83 -15.06
N GLU A 256 1.09 6.76 -14.60
CA GLU A 256 0.62 5.39 -14.83
C GLU A 256 -0.68 5.10 -14.06
N THR A 257 -0.80 5.62 -12.83
CA THR A 257 -2.03 5.58 -12.04
C THR A 257 -3.19 6.26 -12.78
N ASP A 258 -2.98 7.48 -13.26
CA ASP A 258 -4.01 8.23 -13.99
C ASP A 258 -4.46 7.52 -15.26
N ARG A 259 -3.48 7.04 -16.06
CA ARG A 259 -3.75 6.26 -17.28
C ARG A 259 -4.58 5.02 -16.98
N PHE A 260 -4.20 4.28 -15.94
CA PHE A 260 -4.88 3.06 -15.55
C PHE A 260 -6.32 3.31 -15.06
N ILE A 261 -6.53 4.30 -14.19
CA ILE A 261 -7.85 4.63 -13.67
C ILE A 261 -8.77 5.09 -14.82
N LYS A 262 -8.31 6.00 -15.68
CA LYS A 262 -9.08 6.45 -16.86
C LYS A 262 -9.43 5.31 -17.81
N GLN A 263 -8.50 4.37 -18.04
CA GLN A 263 -8.77 3.19 -18.87
C GLN A 263 -9.85 2.31 -18.24
N THR A 264 -9.76 2.09 -16.93
CA THR A 264 -10.73 1.29 -16.17
C THR A 264 -12.13 1.89 -16.24
N GLU A 265 -12.24 3.21 -16.08
CA GLU A 265 -13.50 3.95 -16.17
C GLU A 265 -14.13 3.87 -17.57
N LYS A 266 -13.29 3.89 -18.62
CA LYS A 266 -13.74 3.85 -20.01
C LYS A 266 -14.22 2.46 -20.44
N ASP A 267 -13.47 1.42 -20.09
CA ASP A 267 -13.62 0.09 -20.69
C ASP A 267 -14.32 -0.93 -19.77
N GLY A 268 -14.42 -0.64 -18.47
CA GLY A 268 -14.92 -1.58 -17.46
C GLY A 268 -14.07 -2.86 -17.32
N ARG A 269 -12.88 -2.90 -17.93
CA ARG A 269 -11.92 -4.02 -17.91
C ARG A 269 -10.49 -3.48 -17.98
N CYS A 270 -9.55 -4.17 -17.31
CA CYS A 270 -8.12 -4.04 -17.59
C CYS A 270 -7.62 -5.31 -18.27
N TYR A 271 -6.77 -5.12 -19.29
CA TYR A 271 -6.16 -6.15 -20.12
C TYR A 271 -5.71 -7.39 -19.31
N ALA A 272 -6.05 -8.58 -19.82
CA ALA A 272 -5.51 -9.86 -19.36
C ALA A 272 -4.00 -9.97 -19.74
N PRO A 273 -3.24 -10.87 -19.10
CA PRO A 273 -1.83 -10.69 -18.71
C PRO A 273 -0.82 -10.65 -19.86
N VAL A 274 0.41 -10.26 -19.52
CA VAL A 274 1.63 -10.39 -20.34
C VAL A 274 1.64 -11.79 -20.96
N ALA A 275 1.35 -11.87 -22.27
CA ALA A 275 1.66 -13.05 -23.04
C ALA A 275 3.18 -13.17 -23.07
N GLU A 276 3.71 -14.27 -22.54
CA GLU A 276 5.06 -14.70 -22.89
C GLU A 276 5.09 -14.80 -24.42
N LYS A 277 5.84 -13.90 -25.06
CA LYS A 277 6.10 -14.07 -26.50
C LYS A 277 6.89 -15.39 -26.65
N PRO A 278 6.53 -16.23 -27.63
CA PRO A 278 7.28 -17.46 -27.92
C PRO A 278 8.73 -17.16 -28.29
#